data_AF-A0A963HW85-F1
#
_entry.id   AF-A0A963HW85-F1
#
_cell.length_a   1.000
_cell.length_b   1.000
_cell.length_c   1.000
_cell.angle_alpha   90.00
_cell.angle_beta   90.00
_cell.angle_gamma   90.00
#
_symmetry.space_group_name_H-M   'P 1'
#
loop_
_entity.id
_entity.type
_entity.pdbx_description
1 polymer ?
#
loop_
_entity_poly.entity_id
_entity_poly.type
_entity_poly.pdbx_seq_one_letter_code
_entity_poly.pdbx_strand_id
1 'polypeptide(L)'
;PDVSHHPLEDRIVEQLRGRQVLPAGFADEIEAQHVTLAHQGDAFMRDLESAARCETLSWEIVSPNLRLYAERLRHNMAVEELILFPTARRVLENADWQIIDAALDTAQDPLFGARVDDRFRQLHAAIAAQAHCDCDLAPGQDAEQEQ
;
A
#
# COMPACT_ATOMS: atom_id res chain seq x y z
N PRO A 1 0.89 -1.52 0.35
CA PRO A 1 0.96 -1.60 -1.13
C PRO A 1 -0.41 -1.93 -1.72
N ASP A 2 -0.94 -3.12 -1.43
CA ASP A 2 -2.05 -3.72 -2.17
C ASP A 2 -3.38 -2.94 -2.17
N VAL A 3 -3.63 -2.11 -1.14
CA VAL A 3 -4.93 -1.40 -0.96
C VAL A 3 -5.05 -0.15 -1.81
N SER A 4 -3.93 0.51 -2.15
CA SER A 4 -3.96 1.81 -2.83
C SER A 4 -2.96 1.92 -3.99
N HIS A 5 -1.87 1.16 -3.94
CA HIS A 5 -0.81 1.17 -4.95
C HIS A 5 -1.20 0.34 -6.18
N HIS A 6 -1.48 -0.96 -6.00
CA HIS A 6 -1.84 -1.83 -7.13
C HIS A 6 -3.09 -1.36 -7.89
N PRO A 7 -4.17 -0.85 -7.26
CA PRO A 7 -5.30 -0.30 -8.01
C PRO A 7 -4.94 0.89 -8.92
N LEU A 8 -4.01 1.75 -8.48
CA LEU A 8 -3.50 2.84 -9.31
C LEU A 8 -2.70 2.30 -10.50
N GLU A 9 -1.84 1.32 -10.25
CA GLU A 9 -1.00 0.70 -11.28
C GLU A 9 -1.81 -0.07 -12.31
N ASP A 10 -2.83 -0.81 -11.89
CA ASP A 10 -3.78 -1.50 -12.78
C ASP A 10 -4.46 -0.52 -13.74
N ARG A 11 -4.77 0.71 -13.30
CA ARG A 11 -5.32 1.75 -14.18
C ARG A 11 -4.31 2.28 -15.18
N ILE A 12 -3.05 2.44 -14.77
CA ILE A 12 -1.96 2.78 -15.69
C ILE A 12 -1.81 1.67 -16.74
N VAL A 13 -1.83 0.41 -16.31
CA VAL A 13 -1.77 -0.77 -17.19
C VAL A 13 -2.94 -0.77 -18.17
N GLU A 14 -4.17 -0.54 -17.71
CA GLU A 14 -5.38 -0.47 -18.56
C GLU A 14 -5.25 0.61 -19.64
N GLN A 15 -4.80 1.82 -19.27
CA GLN A 15 -4.60 2.94 -20.20
C GLN A 15 -3.53 2.64 -21.26
N LEU A 16 -2.44 1.98 -20.88
CA LEU A 16 -1.36 1.62 -21.80
C LEU A 16 -1.71 0.40 -22.67
N ARG A 17 -2.46 -0.55 -22.12
CA ARG A 17 -3.01 -1.71 -22.84
C ARG A 17 -3.94 -1.24 -23.96
N GLY A 18 -4.82 -0.28 -23.67
CA GLY A 18 -5.71 0.32 -24.68
C GLY A 18 -4.99 0.99 -25.86
N ARG A 19 -3.75 1.43 -25.64
CA ARG A 19 -2.88 2.04 -26.67
C ARG A 19 -1.94 1.05 -27.35
N GLN A 20 -1.93 -0.21 -26.92
CA GLN A 20 -1.06 -1.28 -27.45
C GLN A 20 0.45 -0.94 -27.37
N VAL A 21 0.87 -0.23 -26.32
CA VAL A 21 2.26 0.19 -26.13
C VAL A 21 3.04 -0.68 -25.13
N LEU A 22 2.40 -1.70 -24.56
CA LEU A 22 3.01 -2.67 -23.65
C LEU A 22 3.48 -3.92 -24.41
N PRO A 23 4.51 -4.63 -23.91
CA PRO A 23 4.88 -5.93 -24.43
C PRO A 23 3.71 -6.92 -24.37
N ALA A 24 3.67 -7.89 -25.28
CA ALA A 24 2.63 -8.90 -25.30
C ALA A 24 2.61 -9.71 -24.00
N GLY A 25 1.43 -9.85 -23.39
CA GLY A 25 1.22 -10.59 -22.13
C GLY A 25 1.64 -9.84 -20.86
N PHE A 26 2.37 -8.72 -20.97
CA PHE A 26 2.86 -7.96 -19.81
C PHE A 26 1.73 -7.51 -18.87
N ALA A 27 0.65 -6.98 -19.46
CA ALA A 27 -0.47 -6.47 -18.69
C ALA A 27 -1.20 -7.59 -17.91
N ASP A 28 -1.34 -8.77 -18.51
CA ASP A 28 -1.94 -9.92 -17.83
C ASP A 28 -1.03 -10.46 -16.73
N GLU A 29 0.29 -10.43 -16.95
CA GLU A 29 1.28 -10.88 -15.98
C GLU A 29 1.30 -9.99 -14.73
N ILE A 30 1.39 -8.67 -14.89
CA ILE A 30 1.48 -7.75 -13.75
C ILE A 30 0.18 -7.73 -12.92
N GLU A 31 -0.99 -7.73 -13.56
CA GLU A 31 -2.28 -7.83 -12.88
C GLU A 31 -2.39 -9.15 -12.08
N ALA A 32 -1.90 -10.26 -12.64
CA ALA A 32 -1.85 -11.54 -11.93
C ALA A 32 -0.85 -11.54 -10.75
N GLN A 33 0.27 -10.82 -10.87
CA GLN A 33 1.22 -10.61 -9.79
C GLN A 33 0.59 -9.81 -8.65
N HIS A 34 -0.16 -8.73 -8.94
CA HIS A 34 -0.88 -7.94 -7.94
C HIS A 34 -1.87 -8.78 -7.12
N VAL A 35 -2.71 -9.58 -7.79
CA VAL A 35 -3.67 -10.48 -7.11
C VAL A 35 -2.93 -11.50 -6.23
N THR A 36 -1.84 -12.07 -6.75
CA THR A 36 -1.03 -13.05 -6.02
C THR A 36 -0.39 -12.42 -4.78
N LEU A 37 0.17 -11.22 -4.92
CA LEU A 37 0.81 -10.48 -3.82
C LEU A 37 -0.20 -10.09 -2.75
N ALA A 38 -1.39 -9.62 -3.12
CA ALA A 38 -2.46 -9.30 -2.17
C ALA A 38 -2.86 -10.52 -1.33
N HIS A 39 -3.14 -11.66 -1.98
CA HIS A 39 -3.51 -12.89 -1.28
C HIS A 39 -2.39 -13.41 -0.37
N GLN A 40 -1.14 -13.33 -0.83
CA GLN A 40 0.02 -13.77 -0.05
C GLN A 40 0.31 -12.85 1.11
N GLY A 41 0.17 -11.53 0.91
CA GLY A 41 0.33 -10.53 1.96
C GLY A 41 -0.67 -10.74 3.09
N ASP A 42 -1.95 -10.92 2.76
CA ASP A 42 -3.01 -11.19 3.75
C ASP A 42 -2.77 -12.47 4.54
N ALA A 43 -2.41 -13.56 3.85
CA ALA A 43 -2.08 -14.83 4.51
C ALA A 43 -0.85 -14.69 5.41
N PHE A 44 0.17 -14.01 4.91
CA PHE A 44 1.42 -13.82 5.61
C PHE A 44 1.26 -12.96 6.87
N MET A 45 0.44 -11.90 6.83
CA MET A 45 0.14 -11.08 8.00
C MET A 45 -0.53 -11.89 9.12
N ARG A 46 -1.47 -12.80 8.78
CA ARG A 46 -2.07 -13.71 9.77
C ARG A 46 -1.04 -14.66 10.37
N ASP A 47 -0.13 -15.16 9.55
CA ASP A 47 0.92 -16.07 10.00
C ASP A 47 1.93 -15.37 10.93
N LEU A 48 2.32 -14.14 10.60
CA LEU A 48 3.16 -13.27 11.44
C LEU A 48 2.50 -12.99 12.78
N GLU A 49 1.22 -12.64 12.77
CA GLU A 49 0.46 -12.38 13.99
C GLU A 49 0.38 -13.61 14.91
N SER A 50 0.12 -14.79 14.33
CA SER A 50 0.10 -16.06 15.06
C SER A 50 1.47 -16.37 15.69
N ALA A 51 2.56 -16.16 14.94
CA ALA A 51 3.91 -16.35 15.46
C ALA A 51 4.31 -15.33 16.53
N ALA A 52 3.93 -14.07 16.37
CA ALA A 52 4.21 -13.01 17.34
C ALA A 52 3.47 -13.22 18.67
N ARG A 53 2.27 -13.81 18.62
CA ARG A 53 1.50 -14.20 19.82
C ARG A 53 1.88 -15.57 20.39
N CYS A 54 2.85 -16.25 19.78
CA CYS A 54 3.26 -17.61 20.12
C CYS A 54 2.08 -18.59 20.17
N GLU A 55 1.13 -18.44 19.24
CA GLU A 55 -0.08 -19.26 19.17
C GLU A 55 0.20 -20.56 18.39
N THR A 56 -0.08 -20.55 17.08
CA THR A 56 -0.12 -21.78 16.27
C THR A 56 1.13 -21.95 15.41
N LEU A 57 1.81 -20.85 15.07
CA LEU A 57 2.97 -20.85 14.19
C LEU A 57 4.23 -20.39 14.92
N SER A 58 5.38 -20.88 14.47
CA SER A 58 6.69 -20.44 14.95
C SER A 58 7.40 -19.57 13.90
N TRP A 59 8.35 -18.76 14.35
CA TRP A 59 9.18 -17.95 13.45
C TRP A 59 9.95 -18.76 12.42
N GLU A 60 10.35 -19.99 12.75
CA GLU A 60 11.04 -20.89 11.81
C GLU A 60 10.15 -21.30 10.64
N ILE A 61 8.84 -21.44 10.86
CA ILE A 61 7.86 -21.77 9.83
C ILE A 61 7.53 -20.54 8.97
N VAL A 62 7.46 -19.36 9.58
CA VAL A 62 7.06 -18.11 8.90
C VAL A 62 8.21 -17.49 8.08
N SER A 63 9.46 -17.66 8.51
CA SER A 63 10.62 -16.99 7.89
C SER A 63 10.85 -17.31 6.40
N PRO A 64 10.70 -18.57 5.91
CA PRO A 64 10.82 -18.87 4.49
C PRO A 64 9.75 -18.18 3.64
N ASN A 65 8.51 -18.12 4.14
CA ASN A 65 7.40 -17.47 3.44
C ASN A 65 7.62 -15.96 3.35
N LEU A 66 8.15 -15.33 4.41
CA LEU A 66 8.55 -13.92 4.38
C LEU A 66 9.57 -13.62 3.27
N ARG A 67 10.62 -14.45 3.17
CA ARG A 67 11.67 -14.25 2.16
C ARG A 67 11.12 -14.38 0.74
N LEU A 68 10.25 -15.37 0.52
CA LEU A 68 9.61 -15.58 -0.77
C LEU A 68 8.69 -14.42 -1.14
N TYR A 69 7.86 -13.94 -0.20
CA TYR A 69 7.02 -12.77 -0.40
C TYR A 69 7.85 -11.52 -0.75
N ALA A 70 8.93 -11.26 0.01
CA ALA A 70 9.82 -10.13 -0.24
C ALA A 70 10.53 -10.21 -1.60
N GLU A 71 10.92 -11.39 -2.05
CA GLU A 71 11.49 -11.59 -3.39
C GLU A 71 10.47 -11.27 -4.49
N ARG A 72 9.23 -11.77 -4.35
CA ARG A 72 8.16 -11.51 -5.30
C ARG A 72 7.80 -10.04 -5.38
N LEU A 73 7.67 -9.37 -4.23
CA LEU A 73 7.38 -7.95 -4.19
C LEU A 73 8.50 -7.13 -4.87
N ARG A 74 9.78 -7.44 -4.58
CA ARG A 74 10.91 -6.79 -5.26
C ARG A 74 10.92 -7.03 -6.77
N HIS A 75 10.56 -8.23 -7.20
CA HIS A 75 10.48 -8.54 -8.62
C HIS A 75 9.38 -7.72 -9.32
N ASN A 76 8.18 -7.66 -8.72
CA ASN A 76 7.05 -6.85 -9.20
C ASN A 76 7.45 -5.37 -9.34
N MET A 77 8.04 -4.80 -8.28
CA MET A 77 8.55 -3.43 -8.28
C MET A 77 9.59 -3.17 -9.38
N ALA A 78 10.52 -4.10 -9.58
CA ALA A 78 11.52 -3.95 -10.63
C ALA A 78 10.89 -3.94 -12.04
N VAL A 79 9.84 -4.75 -12.26
CA VAL A 79 9.10 -4.77 -13.52
C VAL A 79 8.36 -3.45 -13.76
N GLU A 80 7.72 -2.91 -12.72
CA GLU A 80 7.05 -1.61 -12.76
C GLU A 80 8.03 -0.48 -13.09
N GLU A 81 9.14 -0.40 -12.36
CA GLU A 81 10.16 0.64 -12.50
C GLU A 81 10.86 0.62 -13.86
N LEU A 82 11.10 -0.56 -14.41
CA LEU A 82 11.85 -0.72 -15.65
C LEU A 82 10.96 -0.64 -16.90
N ILE A 83 9.67 -0.96 -16.80
CA ILE A 83 8.79 -1.11 -17.96
C ILE A 83 7.53 -0.24 -17.84
N LEU A 84 6.74 -0.41 -16.77
CA LEU A 84 5.44 0.25 -16.64
C LEU A 84 5.58 1.77 -16.58
N PHE A 85 6.29 2.28 -15.57
CA PHE A 85 6.39 3.73 -15.35
C PHE A 85 7.13 4.48 -16.45
N PRO A 86 8.25 3.97 -17.02
CA PRO A 86 8.90 4.61 -18.16
C PRO A 86 7.98 4.69 -19.39
N THR A 87 7.17 3.65 -19.63
CA THR A 87 6.19 3.63 -20.73
C THR A 87 5.06 4.61 -20.47
N ALA A 88 4.52 4.63 -19.25
CA ALA A 88 3.50 5.59 -18.81
C ALA A 88 3.98 7.03 -19.04
N ARG A 89 5.17 7.38 -18.57
CA ARG A 89 5.75 8.73 -18.71
C ARG A 89 5.98 9.15 -20.16
N ARG A 90 6.22 8.20 -21.07
CA ARG A 90 6.44 8.50 -22.49
C ARG A 90 5.13 8.70 -23.26
N VAL A 91 4.03 8.09 -22.82
CA VAL A 91 2.80 7.95 -23.62
C VAL A 91 1.61 8.68 -23.02
N LEU A 92 1.50 8.74 -21.70
CA LEU A 92 0.38 9.37 -21.01
C LEU A 92 0.57 10.88 -20.90
N GLU A 93 -0.51 11.61 -21.17
CA GLU A 93 -0.56 13.07 -21.05
C GLU A 93 -1.29 13.49 -19.77
N ASN A 94 -1.26 14.78 -19.45
CA ASN A 94 -1.91 15.31 -18.23
C ASN A 94 -3.40 14.94 -18.12
N ALA A 95 -4.11 14.87 -19.24
CA ALA A 95 -5.52 14.47 -19.27
C ALA A 95 -5.73 13.00 -18.84
N ASP A 96 -4.78 12.11 -19.17
CA ASP A 96 -4.84 10.71 -18.78
C ASP A 96 -4.66 10.55 -17.27
N TRP A 97 -3.71 11.30 -16.70
CA TRP A 97 -3.46 11.30 -15.26
C TRP A 97 -4.68 11.80 -14.47
N GLN A 98 -5.39 12.81 -14.97
CA GLN A 98 -6.65 13.28 -14.36
C GLN A 98 -7.73 12.19 -14.34
N ILE A 99 -7.83 11.39 -15.41
CA ILE A 99 -8.78 10.27 -15.48
C ILE A 99 -8.40 9.18 -14.48
N ILE A 100 -7.10 8.85 -14.39
CA ILE A 100 -6.58 7.84 -13.45
C ILE A 100 -6.85 8.28 -12.00
N ASP A 101 -6.53 9.52 -11.64
CA ASP A 101 -6.72 10.04 -10.28
C ASP A 101 -8.20 10.09 -9.90
N ALA A 102 -9.08 10.53 -10.80
CA ALA A 102 -10.51 10.62 -10.53
C ALA A 102 -11.18 9.25 -10.31
N ALA A 103 -10.59 8.18 -10.84
CA ALA A 103 -11.09 6.82 -10.70
C ALA A 103 -10.64 6.15 -9.38
N LEU A 104 -9.68 6.74 -8.66
CA LEU A 104 -9.24 6.25 -7.37
C LEU A 104 -10.13 6.80 -6.26
N ASP A 105 -10.98 5.92 -5.73
CA ASP A 105 -11.58 6.15 -4.43
C ASP A 105 -10.45 6.05 -3.40
N THR A 106 -9.95 7.20 -2.94
CA THR A 106 -8.88 7.27 -1.96
C THR A 106 -9.43 6.73 -0.65
N ALA A 107 -9.32 5.42 -0.45
CA ALA A 107 -9.41 4.82 0.87
C ALA A 107 -8.36 5.55 1.73
N GLN A 108 -8.83 6.47 2.57
CA GLN A 108 -7.97 7.28 3.44
C GLN A 108 -7.03 6.34 4.17
N ASP A 109 -5.74 6.70 4.18
CA ASP A 109 -4.73 5.93 4.87
C ASP A 109 -5.23 5.61 6.30
N PRO A 110 -5.41 4.33 6.68
CA PRO A 110 -5.91 3.97 7.99
C PRO A 110 -4.92 4.29 9.14
N LEU A 111 -3.70 4.78 8.84
CA LEU A 111 -2.77 5.37 9.79
C LEU A 111 -2.93 6.90 9.92
N PHE A 112 -3.39 7.60 8.89
CA PHE A 112 -3.42 9.07 8.84
C PHE A 112 -4.78 9.68 8.46
N GLY A 113 -5.85 8.89 8.41
CA GLY A 113 -7.21 9.36 8.16
C GLY A 113 -7.78 10.16 9.35
N ALA A 114 -8.82 10.95 9.09
CA ALA A 114 -9.38 11.88 10.08
C ALA A 114 -9.88 11.18 11.37
N ARG A 115 -10.34 9.92 11.27
CA ARG A 115 -10.83 9.11 12.39
C ARG A 115 -9.71 8.47 13.23
N VAL A 116 -8.51 8.44 12.68
CA VAL A 116 -7.37 7.71 13.22
C VAL A 116 -6.54 8.62 14.14
N ASP A 117 -6.47 9.91 13.82
CA ASP A 117 -5.87 10.95 14.68
C ASP A 117 -6.39 10.89 16.13
N ASP A 118 -7.70 10.72 16.33
CA ASP A 118 -8.28 10.59 17.67
C ASP A 118 -7.83 9.32 18.41
N ARG A 119 -7.72 8.18 17.72
CA ARG A 119 -7.30 6.90 18.33
C ARG A 119 -5.81 6.92 18.68
N PHE A 120 -4.98 7.53 17.84
CA PHE A 120 -3.55 7.69 18.13
C PHE A 120 -3.31 8.71 19.24
N ARG A 121 -4.09 9.80 19.31
CA ARG A 121 -4.08 10.70 20.47
C ARG A 121 -4.43 9.98 21.77
N GLN A 122 -5.46 9.13 21.76
CA GLN A 122 -5.84 8.34 22.93
C GLN A 122 -4.77 7.31 23.32
N LEU A 123 -4.20 6.60 22.34
CA LEU A 123 -3.13 5.63 22.58
C LEU A 123 -1.87 6.31 23.13
N HIS A 124 -1.48 7.44 22.56
CA HIS A 124 -0.36 8.26 23.04
C HIS A 124 -0.57 8.69 24.50
N ALA A 125 -1.76 9.21 24.84
CA ALA A 125 -2.09 9.61 26.20
C ALA A 125 -1.99 8.42 27.18
N ALA A 126 -2.46 7.24 26.78
CA ALA A 126 -2.36 6.03 27.60
C ALA A 126 -0.89 5.60 27.82
N ILE A 127 -0.07 5.63 26.77
CA ILE A 127 1.37 5.31 26.86
C ILE A 127 2.12 6.33 27.71
N ALA A 128 1.89 7.63 27.52
CA ALA A 128 2.53 8.69 28.30
C ALA A 128 2.18 8.59 29.80
N ALA A 129 0.92 8.34 30.12
CA ALA A 129 0.47 8.10 31.50
C ALA A 129 1.17 6.90 32.12
N GLN A 130 1.32 5.79 31.37
CA GLN A 130 1.95 4.58 31.86
C GLN A 130 3.48 4.66 31.94
N ALA A 131 4.10 5.43 31.06
CA ALA A 131 5.54 5.71 31.06
C ALA A 131 5.94 6.82 32.05
N HIS A 132 4.98 7.51 32.65
CA HIS A 132 5.17 8.69 33.51
C HIS A 132 6.03 9.77 32.83
N CYS A 133 5.83 9.95 31.52
CA CYS A 133 6.45 11.05 30.77
C CYS A 133 5.48 12.22 30.65
N ASP A 134 5.94 13.44 30.93
CA ASP A 134 5.26 14.71 30.58
C ASP A 134 5.43 15.04 29.09
N CYS A 135 5.17 14.04 28.24
CA CYS A 135 5.24 14.16 26.80
C CYS A 135 3.93 14.79 26.30
N ASP A 136 3.80 16.11 26.32
CA ASP A 136 2.62 16.80 25.77
C ASP A 136 2.64 16.81 24.23
N LEU A 137 1.52 16.44 23.61
CA LEU A 137 1.24 16.83 22.22
C LEU A 137 0.83 18.31 22.27
N ALA A 138 1.69 19.20 21.78
CA ALA A 138 1.32 20.60 21.61
C ALA A 138 -0.02 20.70 20.87
N PRO A 139 -0.98 21.54 21.30
CA PRO A 139 -2.22 21.73 20.57
C PRO A 139 -1.86 22.23 19.17
N GLY A 140 -2.30 21.47 18.16
CA GLY A 140 -2.24 21.88 16.78
C GLY A 140 -2.89 23.25 16.66
N GLN A 141 -2.20 24.14 15.94
CA GLN A 141 -2.76 25.40 15.50
C GLN A 141 -4.09 25.10 14.82
N ASP A 142 -5.15 25.60 15.44
CA ASP A 142 -6.53 25.36 15.08
C ASP A 142 -6.83 25.77 13.63
N ALA A 143 -7.75 25.00 13.03
CA ALA A 143 -8.84 25.49 12.18
C ALA A 143 -8.54 26.57 11.13
N GLU A 144 -8.57 26.16 9.87
CA GLU A 144 -9.29 26.93 8.85
C GLU A 144 -10.50 26.13 8.38
N GLN A 145 -11.63 26.37 9.05
CA GLN A 145 -12.94 26.27 8.42
C GLN A 145 -13.09 27.50 7.53
N GLU A 146 -13.26 27.31 6.22
CA GLU A 146 -14.12 28.20 5.44
C GLU A 146 -14.63 27.49 4.18
N GLN A 147 -15.96 27.26 4.20
CA GLN A 147 -16.94 27.21 3.12
C GLN A 147 -16.63 26.45 1.83
#